data_AF-A0AA88KH77-F1
#
_entry.id   AF-A0AA88KH77-F1
#
_cell.length_a   1.000
_cell.length_b   1.000
_cell.length_c   1.000
_cell.angle_alpha   90.00
_cell.angle_beta   90.00
_cell.angle_gamma   90.00
#
_symmetry.space_group_name_H-M   'P 1'
#
loop_
_entity.id
_entity.type
_entity.pdbx_description
1 polymer ?
#
loop_
_entity_poly.entity_id
_entity_poly.type
_entity_poly.pdbx_seq_one_letter_code
_entity_poly.pdbx_strand_id
1 'polypeptide(L)'
;MDSGYVTAGFLAGTTLLLGYLLKKSSSSSKDESSSKTLTKEEIEDMLAKASKEIEAGLTLNASDERTQKLNALKQLVKCVYDLYDIHYTENLPVNKQIDCECAYGFKRDEFKDPAEKLVGKITAHNSLLLFLTRVRATEWDSNPEETQFPMLSKAAALLKKKKVKISIAEAYDGEKVEGNTFVMFPEQVKFTNVKDEVELDKLINFVLTGQGSSDVDTSKIERNINQSTILICCHHQRDQRCGYCGPRLYEAFRDFCIRQQVDIVLRRVNHLGGHKYAGNVVCIYQNKKMQKQPWFIDWYGFVDLRDAERLMYAHFDFVDNPQPSYRVIKELWKGRPSMNKEMFEKFLMMQ
;
A
#
# COMPACT_ATOMS: atom_id res chain seq x y z
N MET A 1 34.24 6.22 15.58
CA MET A 1 33.36 5.29 14.85
C MET A 1 33.93 5.08 13.48
N ASP A 2 34.12 3.80 13.12
CA ASP A 2 34.73 3.42 11.85
C ASP A 2 33.98 4.05 10.68
N SER A 3 34.73 4.82 9.89
CA SER A 3 34.32 5.29 8.56
C SER A 3 33.84 4.14 7.67
N GLY A 4 34.20 2.90 7.99
CA GLY A 4 33.84 1.68 7.27
C GLY A 4 32.33 1.48 7.06
N TYR A 5 31.48 1.69 8.08
CA TYR A 5 30.03 1.41 7.95
C TYR A 5 29.29 2.44 7.10
N VAL A 6 29.65 3.72 7.23
CA VAL A 6 29.12 4.80 6.37
C VAL A 6 29.63 4.61 4.95
N THR A 7 30.89 4.19 4.79
CA THR A 7 31.49 3.91 3.49
C THR A 7 30.85 2.68 2.85
N ALA A 8 30.53 1.62 3.59
CA ALA A 8 29.90 0.42 3.05
C ALA A 8 28.48 0.68 2.54
N GLY A 9 27.63 1.38 3.31
CA GLY A 9 26.28 1.76 2.88
C GLY A 9 26.29 2.73 1.69
N PHE A 10 27.22 3.70 1.69
CA PHE A 10 27.44 4.60 0.56
C PHE A 10 27.97 3.85 -0.67
N LEU A 11 28.92 2.93 -0.50
CA LEU A 11 29.51 2.14 -1.58
C LEU A 11 28.47 1.16 -2.16
N ALA A 12 27.64 0.52 -1.33
CA ALA A 12 26.56 -0.34 -1.80
C ALA A 12 25.47 0.45 -2.55
N GLY A 13 25.02 1.57 -1.99
CA GLY A 13 24.03 2.45 -2.64
C GLY A 13 24.55 3.06 -3.95
N THR A 14 25.80 3.52 -3.98
CA THR A 14 26.46 4.01 -5.19
C THR A 14 26.76 2.91 -6.20
N THR A 15 27.11 1.68 -5.77
CA THR A 15 27.34 0.55 -6.68
C THR A 15 26.03 0.10 -7.34
N LEU A 16 24.93 0.08 -6.59
CA LEU A 16 23.60 -0.22 -7.13
C LEU A 16 23.12 0.90 -8.07
N LEU A 17 23.32 2.17 -7.69
CA LEU A 17 23.00 3.32 -8.53
C LEU A 17 23.88 3.40 -9.79
N LEU A 18 25.19 3.11 -9.69
CA LEU A 18 26.13 3.06 -10.82
C LEU A 18 25.83 1.88 -11.74
N GLY A 19 25.56 0.69 -11.21
CA GLY A 19 25.12 -0.46 -11.99
C GLY A 19 23.81 -0.17 -12.75
N TYR A 20 22.89 0.55 -12.11
CA TYR A 20 21.64 1.02 -12.71
C TYR A 20 21.86 2.08 -13.79
N LEU A 21 22.71 3.09 -13.56
CA LEU A 21 23.02 4.15 -14.53
C LEU A 21 23.82 3.63 -15.74
N LEU A 22 24.75 2.69 -15.53
CA LEU A 22 25.52 2.04 -16.60
C LEU A 22 24.63 1.15 -17.49
N LYS A 23 23.57 0.56 -16.92
CA LYS A 23 22.54 -0.18 -17.69
C LYS A 23 21.68 0.75 -18.56
N LYS A 24 21.54 2.03 -18.19
CA LYS A 24 20.84 3.05 -18.96
C LYS A 24 21.68 3.60 -20.12
N SER A 25 23.02 3.55 -20.02
CA SER A 25 23.92 3.95 -21.12
C SER A 25 24.15 2.84 -22.16
N SER A 26 24.03 1.56 -21.77
CA SER A 26 24.23 0.43 -22.69
C SER A 26 23.03 0.14 -23.60
N SER A 27 21.88 0.80 -23.41
CA SER A 27 20.77 0.78 -24.38
C SER A 27 20.97 1.73 -25.57
N SER A 28 22.09 2.45 -25.64
CA SER A 28 22.47 3.30 -26.78
C SER A 28 23.78 2.94 -27.49
N SER A 29 24.50 1.89 -27.07
CA SER A 29 25.71 1.46 -27.78
C SER A 29 25.95 -0.04 -27.66
N LYS A 30 26.03 -0.70 -28.82
CA LYS A 30 26.49 -2.08 -28.97
C LYS A 30 27.95 -2.16 -28.54
N ASP A 31 28.23 -2.59 -27.32
CA ASP A 31 29.51 -3.21 -26.96
C ASP A 31 29.27 -4.22 -25.84
N GLU A 32 29.42 -5.49 -26.18
CA GLU A 32 29.42 -6.61 -25.24
C GLU A 32 30.76 -6.67 -24.53
N SER A 33 30.80 -6.23 -23.27
CA SER A 33 31.79 -6.71 -22.31
C SER A 33 31.07 -7.33 -21.11
N SER A 34 31.63 -8.42 -20.59
CA SER A 34 31.04 -9.33 -19.63
C SER A 34 30.83 -8.69 -18.24
N SER A 35 29.83 -7.83 -18.12
CA SER A 35 29.28 -7.40 -16.84
C SER A 35 28.49 -8.58 -16.25
N LYS A 36 29.00 -9.22 -15.20
CA LYS A 36 28.22 -10.18 -14.41
C LYS A 36 26.94 -9.47 -13.91
N THR A 37 25.80 -9.87 -14.45
CA THR A 37 24.49 -9.38 -14.02
C THR A 37 24.17 -10.01 -12.67
N LEU A 38 24.01 -9.20 -11.62
CA LEU A 38 23.57 -9.66 -10.30
C LEU A 38 22.13 -10.20 -10.40
N THR A 39 21.84 -11.30 -9.70
CA THR A 39 20.49 -11.87 -9.60
C THR A 39 19.61 -11.05 -8.66
N LYS A 40 18.29 -11.28 -8.70
CA LYS A 40 17.32 -10.68 -7.76
C LYS A 40 17.70 -10.98 -6.31
N GLU A 41 17.97 -12.25 -6.02
CA GLU A 41 18.31 -12.70 -4.68
C GLU A 41 19.61 -12.07 -4.18
N GLU A 42 20.61 -11.89 -5.06
CA GLU A 42 21.88 -11.24 -4.71
C GLU A 42 21.69 -9.76 -4.35
N ILE A 43 20.88 -9.02 -5.13
CA ILE A 43 20.59 -7.60 -4.85
C ILE A 43 19.81 -7.45 -3.54
N GLU A 44 18.80 -8.31 -3.32
CA GLU A 44 17.96 -8.26 -2.12
C GLU A 44 18.74 -8.62 -0.85
N ASP A 45 19.63 -9.61 -0.91
CA ASP A 45 20.52 -9.97 0.19
C ASP A 45 21.51 -8.84 0.51
N MET A 46 22.10 -8.21 -0.52
CA MET A 46 23.00 -7.06 -0.34
C MET A 46 22.31 -5.87 0.34
N LEU A 47 21.10 -5.52 -0.12
CA LEU A 47 20.35 -4.42 0.45
C LEU A 47 19.83 -4.72 1.87
N ALA A 48 19.50 -5.98 2.17
CA ALA A 48 19.04 -6.40 3.49
C ALA A 48 20.17 -6.34 4.51
N LYS A 49 21.38 -6.76 4.11
CA LYS A 49 22.61 -6.59 4.90
C LYS A 49 22.90 -5.13 5.18
N ALA A 50 22.84 -4.26 4.17
CA ALA A 50 23.05 -2.83 4.33
C ALA A 50 22.05 -2.21 5.32
N SER A 51 20.77 -2.55 5.21
CA SER A 51 19.72 -2.07 6.13
C SER A 51 20.00 -2.47 7.59
N LYS A 52 20.40 -3.74 7.81
CA LYS A 52 20.71 -4.27 9.14
C LYS A 52 21.95 -3.62 9.78
N GLU A 53 22.99 -3.35 8.98
CA GLU A 53 24.19 -2.63 9.45
C GLU A 53 23.88 -1.19 9.85
N ILE A 54 23.03 -0.51 9.06
CA ILE A 54 22.54 0.84 9.35
C ILE A 54 21.74 0.87 10.66
N GLU A 55 20.87 -0.11 10.88
CA GLU A 55 20.09 -0.25 12.11
C GLU A 55 20.95 -0.52 13.34
N ALA A 56 21.96 -1.39 13.22
CA ALA A 56 22.90 -1.67 14.30
C ALA A 56 23.70 -0.42 14.71
N GLY A 57 23.90 0.53 13.80
CA GLY A 57 24.57 1.80 14.08
C GLY A 57 23.75 2.79 14.91
N LEU A 58 22.42 2.64 15.01
CA LEU A 58 21.52 3.56 15.72
C LEU A 58 21.54 3.42 17.25
N THR A 59 22.00 2.28 17.79
CA THR A 59 21.82 1.92 19.20
C THR A 59 22.85 2.51 20.17
N LEU A 60 23.75 3.36 19.69
CA LEU A 60 24.79 4.00 20.51
C LEU A 60 24.67 5.52 20.40
N ASN A 61 24.01 6.10 21.41
CA ASN A 61 23.95 7.52 21.80
C ASN A 61 24.46 8.50 20.73
N ALA A 62 23.56 9.18 20.00
CA ALA A 62 23.98 10.31 19.17
C ALA A 62 22.89 11.36 18.93
N SER A 63 23.34 12.59 19.12
CA SER A 63 22.75 13.88 18.79
C SER A 63 22.53 14.11 17.29
N ASP A 64 21.82 15.20 17.01
CA ASP A 64 21.15 15.61 15.76
C ASP A 64 21.81 15.22 14.43
N GLU A 65 23.12 15.40 14.22
CA GLU A 65 23.70 15.25 12.87
C GLU A 65 23.93 13.79 12.44
N ARG A 66 24.32 12.92 13.38
CA ARG A 66 24.60 11.50 13.06
C ARG A 66 23.31 10.73 12.80
N THR A 67 22.27 11.00 13.57
CA THR A 67 20.93 10.45 13.37
C THR A 67 20.35 10.93 12.05
N GLN A 68 20.53 12.21 11.69
CA GLN A 68 20.13 12.73 10.37
C GLN A 68 20.85 12.01 9.21
N LYS A 69 22.17 11.84 9.29
CA LYS A 69 22.95 11.11 8.28
C LYS A 69 22.52 9.65 8.15
N LEU A 70 22.23 8.99 9.27
CA LEU A 70 21.81 7.59 9.29
C LEU A 70 20.39 7.42 8.73
N ASN A 71 19.49 8.36 9.03
CA ASN A 71 18.15 8.42 8.42
C ASN A 71 18.22 8.70 6.92
N ALA A 72 19.12 9.61 6.48
CA ALA A 72 19.34 9.86 5.05
C ALA A 72 19.86 8.60 4.33
N LEU A 73 20.73 7.82 4.97
CA LEU A 73 21.25 6.57 4.42
C LEU A 73 20.16 5.48 4.37
N LYS A 74 19.31 5.37 5.41
CA LYS A 74 18.11 4.52 5.37
C LYS A 74 17.20 4.88 4.20
N GLN A 75 16.95 6.17 4.02
CA GLN A 75 16.13 6.68 2.93
C GLN A 75 16.75 6.36 1.57
N LEU A 76 18.08 6.44 1.43
CA LEU A 76 18.78 6.08 0.20
C LEU A 76 18.65 4.58 -0.12
N VAL A 77 18.90 3.70 0.85
CA VAL A 77 18.75 2.24 0.68
C VAL A 77 17.31 1.89 0.30
N LYS A 78 16.33 2.55 0.92
CA LYS A 78 14.92 2.44 0.57
C LYS A 78 14.64 2.87 -0.88
N CYS A 79 15.13 4.04 -1.30
CA CYS A 79 14.99 4.49 -2.68
C CYS A 79 15.58 3.49 -3.69
N VAL A 80 16.69 2.82 -3.35
CA VAL A 80 17.28 1.78 -4.19
C VAL A 80 16.41 0.53 -4.25
N TYR A 81 15.83 0.09 -3.13
CA TYR A 81 14.83 -1.00 -3.11
C TYR A 81 13.60 -0.68 -3.96
N ASP A 82 13.05 0.52 -3.81
CA ASP A 82 11.87 0.94 -4.55
C ASP A 82 12.17 1.03 -6.06
N LEU A 83 13.33 1.57 -6.45
CA LEU A 83 13.81 1.55 -7.84
C LEU A 83 13.98 0.13 -8.38
N TYR A 84 14.42 -0.81 -7.54
CA TYR A 84 14.52 -2.21 -7.91
C TYR A 84 13.15 -2.84 -8.14
N ASP A 85 12.17 -2.62 -7.26
CA ASP A 85 10.80 -3.11 -7.43
C ASP A 85 10.15 -2.49 -8.68
N ILE A 86 10.41 -1.22 -8.99
CA ILE A 86 10.01 -0.59 -10.26
C ILE A 86 10.67 -1.32 -11.44
N HIS A 87 11.99 -1.52 -11.40
CA HIS A 87 12.68 -2.20 -12.49
C HIS A 87 12.16 -3.63 -12.67
N TYR A 88 11.92 -4.35 -11.58
CA TYR A 88 11.34 -5.68 -11.61
C TYR A 88 9.96 -5.63 -12.27
N THR A 89 9.07 -4.72 -11.84
CA THR A 89 7.73 -4.60 -12.41
C THR A 89 7.71 -4.13 -13.87
N GLU A 90 8.66 -3.29 -14.28
CA GLU A 90 8.88 -2.88 -15.67
C GLU A 90 9.43 -4.00 -16.56
N ASN A 91 10.18 -4.95 -15.99
CA ASN A 91 10.83 -6.05 -16.71
C ASN A 91 10.18 -7.41 -16.46
N LEU A 92 9.03 -7.45 -15.79
CA LEU A 92 8.19 -8.64 -15.78
C LEU A 92 7.98 -9.08 -17.23
N PRO A 93 7.97 -10.39 -17.52
CA PRO A 93 7.85 -10.90 -18.88
C PRO A 93 6.47 -10.55 -19.43
N VAL A 94 6.33 -9.34 -19.94
CA VAL A 94 5.17 -8.91 -20.71
C VAL A 94 5.48 -9.25 -22.15
N ASN A 95 4.48 -9.79 -22.84
CA ASN A 95 4.62 -10.15 -24.24
C ASN A 95 5.08 -8.92 -25.05
N LYS A 96 6.34 -8.92 -25.52
CA LYS A 96 6.99 -7.79 -26.21
C LYS A 96 6.30 -7.39 -27.54
N GLN A 97 5.28 -8.14 -27.96
CA GLN A 97 4.43 -7.82 -29.11
C GLN A 97 3.23 -6.92 -28.75
N ILE A 98 3.03 -6.58 -27.48
CA ILE A 98 1.85 -5.85 -26.99
C ILE A 98 2.28 -4.51 -26.38
N ASP A 99 1.63 -3.41 -26.77
CA ASP A 99 1.74 -2.13 -26.06
C ASP A 99 1.12 -2.26 -24.66
N CYS A 100 1.98 -2.38 -23.65
CA CYS A 100 1.59 -2.62 -22.27
C CYS A 100 0.75 -1.48 -21.69
N GLU A 101 0.98 -0.24 -22.13
CA GLU A 101 0.24 0.92 -21.64
C GLU A 101 -1.22 0.88 -22.14
N CYS A 102 -1.42 0.39 -23.37
CA CYS A 102 -2.76 0.19 -23.95
C CYS A 102 -3.43 -1.13 -23.51
N ALA A 103 -2.66 -2.17 -23.19
CA ALA A 103 -3.20 -3.47 -22.75
C ALA A 103 -3.47 -3.54 -21.25
N TYR A 104 -2.59 -2.95 -20.43
CA TYR A 104 -2.58 -3.09 -18.98
C TYR A 104 -2.49 -1.77 -18.22
N GLY A 105 -2.02 -0.69 -18.85
CA GLY A 105 -1.77 0.60 -18.23
C GLY A 105 -2.97 1.54 -18.17
N PHE A 106 -2.72 2.84 -18.25
CA PHE A 106 -3.71 3.90 -18.10
C PHE A 106 -4.32 4.35 -19.43
N LYS A 107 -3.86 3.82 -20.56
CA LYS A 107 -4.39 4.12 -21.90
C LYS A 107 -5.38 3.10 -22.44
N ARG A 108 -5.75 2.10 -21.63
CA ARG A 108 -6.75 1.10 -22.03
C ARG A 108 -8.06 1.79 -22.41
N ASP A 109 -8.78 1.24 -23.38
CA ASP A 109 -9.98 1.88 -23.92
C ASP A 109 -11.08 2.09 -22.88
N GLU A 110 -11.15 1.26 -21.84
CA GLU A 110 -12.14 1.43 -20.76
C GLU A 110 -11.98 2.75 -19.99
N PHE A 111 -10.78 3.38 -19.99
CA PHE A 111 -10.56 4.71 -19.38
C PHE A 111 -11.26 5.83 -20.16
N LYS A 112 -11.56 5.61 -21.45
CA LYS A 112 -12.13 6.60 -22.35
C LYS A 112 -13.63 6.41 -22.56
N ASP A 113 -14.22 5.34 -22.01
CA ASP A 113 -15.62 5.00 -22.23
C ASP A 113 -16.53 5.80 -21.29
N PRO A 114 -17.28 6.80 -21.79
CA PRO A 114 -18.21 7.56 -20.97
C PRO A 114 -19.40 6.72 -20.45
N ALA A 115 -19.62 5.52 -21.00
CA ALA A 115 -20.64 4.59 -20.53
C ALA A 115 -20.21 3.78 -19.30
N GLU A 116 -18.90 3.69 -19.01
CA GLU A 116 -18.37 2.91 -17.88
C GLU A 116 -18.48 3.71 -16.57
N LYS A 117 -19.72 3.88 -16.09
CA LYS A 117 -20.01 4.56 -14.82
C LYS A 117 -19.45 3.76 -13.64
N LEU A 118 -18.44 4.32 -12.96
CA LEU A 118 -17.85 3.74 -11.75
C LEU A 118 -18.73 3.85 -10.51
N VAL A 119 -19.54 4.90 -10.41
CA VAL A 119 -20.39 5.17 -9.26
C VAL A 119 -21.31 3.97 -8.99
N GLY A 120 -21.19 3.40 -7.78
CA GLY A 120 -21.93 2.21 -7.34
C GLY A 120 -21.27 0.87 -7.69
N LYS A 121 -20.10 0.85 -8.34
CA LYS A 121 -19.34 -0.37 -8.69
C LYS A 121 -18.47 -0.87 -7.53
N ILE A 122 -19.03 -0.90 -6.32
CA ILE A 122 -18.37 -1.49 -5.15
C ILE A 122 -19.36 -2.31 -4.32
N THR A 123 -18.92 -3.49 -3.88
CA THR A 123 -19.73 -4.37 -3.03
C THR A 123 -19.85 -3.78 -1.63
N ALA A 124 -21.09 -3.66 -1.14
CA ALA A 124 -21.39 -3.11 0.18
C ALA A 124 -20.72 -3.91 1.30
N HIS A 125 -20.09 -3.21 2.22
CA HIS A 125 -19.50 -3.73 3.46
C HIS A 125 -19.33 -2.59 4.47
N ASN A 126 -19.37 -2.91 5.76
CA ASN A 126 -19.30 -1.90 6.81
C ASN A 126 -17.85 -1.56 7.16
N SER A 127 -17.00 -2.58 7.25
CA SER A 127 -15.61 -2.44 7.71
C SER A 127 -14.64 -3.15 6.77
N LEU A 128 -13.43 -2.61 6.65
CA LEU A 128 -12.30 -3.18 5.94
C LEU A 128 -11.24 -3.62 6.95
N LEU A 129 -10.89 -4.89 6.92
CA LEU A 129 -9.87 -5.52 7.74
C LEU A 129 -8.66 -5.85 6.86
N LEU A 130 -7.51 -5.27 7.19
CA LEU A 130 -6.24 -5.53 6.52
C LEU A 130 -5.44 -6.53 7.35
N PHE A 131 -5.09 -7.67 6.78
CA PHE A 131 -4.06 -8.55 7.33
C PHE A 131 -2.68 -8.01 6.93
N LEU A 132 -1.83 -7.73 7.90
CA LEU A 132 -0.51 -7.16 7.65
C LEU A 132 0.53 -8.27 7.48
N THR A 133 1.28 -8.21 6.38
CA THR A 133 2.36 -9.15 6.08
C THR A 133 3.65 -8.42 5.70
N ARG A 134 4.80 -9.02 6.03
CA ARG A 134 6.11 -8.58 5.53
C ARG A 134 6.48 -9.18 4.18
N VAL A 135 5.68 -10.12 3.68
CA VAL A 135 5.83 -10.66 2.32
C VAL A 135 5.40 -9.58 1.34
N ARG A 136 6.29 -9.18 0.44
CA ARG A 136 6.02 -8.14 -0.57
C ARG A 136 4.97 -8.61 -1.58
N ALA A 137 4.26 -7.67 -2.18
CA ALA A 137 3.24 -7.91 -3.19
C ALA A 137 3.79 -8.52 -4.47
N THR A 138 5.09 -8.30 -4.75
CA THR A 138 5.82 -8.95 -5.84
C THR A 138 6.06 -10.44 -5.60
N GLU A 139 5.91 -10.90 -4.35
CA GLU A 139 6.10 -12.28 -3.91
C GLU A 139 4.78 -12.99 -3.57
N TRP A 140 3.64 -12.31 -3.73
CA TRP A 140 2.35 -12.97 -3.53
C TRP A 140 2.02 -13.89 -4.69
N ASP A 141 1.61 -15.12 -4.37
CA ASP A 141 1.06 -16.06 -5.36
C ASP A 141 -0.22 -15.49 -5.99
N SER A 142 -0.75 -16.11 -7.04
CA SER A 142 -2.04 -15.68 -7.61
C SER A 142 -3.19 -15.74 -6.59
N ASN A 143 -3.20 -16.72 -5.68
CA ASN A 143 -4.22 -16.91 -4.63
C ASN A 143 -3.59 -16.92 -3.21
N PRO A 144 -3.00 -15.80 -2.75
CA PRO A 144 -2.19 -15.79 -1.55
C PRO A 144 -3.02 -16.07 -0.29
N GLU A 145 -4.31 -15.74 -0.30
CA GLU A 145 -5.28 -16.09 0.77
C GLU A 145 -5.45 -17.60 0.98
N GLU A 146 -5.13 -18.41 -0.03
CA GLU A 146 -5.25 -19.87 0.01
C GLU A 146 -3.88 -20.53 0.18
N THR A 147 -2.86 -20.01 -0.52
CA THR A 147 -1.53 -20.65 -0.59
C THR A 147 -0.57 -20.16 0.49
N GLN A 148 -0.57 -18.86 0.81
CA GLN A 148 0.40 -18.24 1.70
C GLN A 148 -0.20 -17.87 3.06
N PHE A 149 -1.48 -17.51 3.10
CA PHE A 149 -2.18 -17.01 4.28
C PHE A 149 -3.52 -17.74 4.50
N PRO A 150 -3.53 -19.07 4.69
CA PRO A 150 -4.74 -19.90 4.66
C PRO A 150 -5.78 -19.55 5.75
N MET A 151 -5.36 -18.93 6.85
CA MET A 151 -6.26 -18.39 7.88
C MET A 151 -7.26 -17.37 7.30
N LEU A 152 -6.84 -16.59 6.30
CA LEU A 152 -7.65 -15.51 5.73
C LEU A 152 -8.87 -16.04 4.98
N SER A 153 -8.73 -17.16 4.27
CA SER A 153 -9.85 -17.80 3.58
C SER A 153 -10.95 -18.23 4.55
N LYS A 154 -10.59 -18.80 5.70
CA LYS A 154 -11.55 -19.18 6.75
C LYS A 154 -12.14 -17.96 7.45
N ALA A 155 -11.31 -16.98 7.80
CA ALA A 155 -11.76 -15.72 8.40
C ALA A 155 -12.74 -14.98 7.48
N ALA A 156 -12.47 -14.92 6.17
CA ALA A 156 -13.35 -14.28 5.19
C ALA A 156 -14.77 -14.87 5.22
N ALA A 157 -14.90 -16.19 5.36
CA ALA A 157 -16.19 -16.86 5.42
C ALA A 157 -16.98 -16.49 6.70
N LEU A 158 -16.32 -16.40 7.86
CA LEU A 158 -16.93 -15.99 9.13
C LEU A 158 -17.36 -14.52 9.11
N LEU A 159 -16.50 -13.66 8.56
CA LEU A 159 -16.64 -12.21 8.56
C LEU A 159 -17.63 -11.70 7.51
N LYS A 160 -17.91 -12.48 6.46
CA LYS A 160 -18.90 -12.13 5.43
C LYS A 160 -20.28 -11.80 6.01
N LYS A 161 -20.74 -12.56 7.02
CA LYS A 161 -22.04 -12.34 7.69
C LYS A 161 -22.09 -11.01 8.44
N LYS A 162 -20.93 -10.50 8.88
CA LYS A 162 -20.77 -9.25 9.61
C LYS A 162 -20.52 -8.06 8.68
N LYS A 163 -20.53 -8.28 7.36
CA LYS A 163 -20.17 -7.28 6.35
C LYS A 163 -18.77 -6.70 6.58
N VAL A 164 -17.81 -7.51 7.03
CA VAL A 164 -16.40 -7.12 7.14
C VAL A 164 -15.64 -7.70 5.96
N LYS A 165 -15.02 -6.84 5.14
CA LYS A 165 -14.17 -7.24 4.02
C LYS A 165 -12.75 -7.44 4.53
N ILE A 166 -12.12 -8.57 4.19
CA ILE A 166 -10.70 -8.81 4.49
C ILE A 166 -9.84 -8.63 3.24
N SER A 167 -8.61 -8.15 3.42
CA SER A 167 -7.62 -7.92 2.37
C SER A 167 -6.21 -8.10 2.95
N ILE A 168 -5.26 -8.56 2.14
CA ILE A 168 -3.85 -8.60 2.51
C ILE A 168 -3.24 -7.24 2.19
N ALA A 169 -2.43 -6.72 3.11
CA ALA A 169 -1.68 -5.50 2.93
C ALA A 169 -0.23 -5.71 3.34
N GLU A 170 0.69 -5.14 2.56
CA GLU A 170 2.06 -5.00 2.99
C GLU A 170 2.14 -4.13 4.25
N ALA A 171 2.92 -4.59 5.22
CA ALA A 171 3.38 -3.79 6.34
C ALA A 171 4.35 -2.71 5.82
N TYR A 172 4.28 -1.50 6.37
CA TYR A 172 5.28 -0.47 6.05
C TYR A 172 6.54 -0.69 6.89
N ASP A 173 7.67 -0.12 6.46
CA ASP A 173 8.96 -0.29 7.15
C ASP A 173 8.90 0.24 8.58
N GLY A 174 9.39 -0.56 9.54
CA GLY A 174 9.34 -0.22 10.96
C GLY A 174 7.98 -0.49 11.61
N GLU A 175 6.96 -0.93 10.85
CA GLU A 175 5.68 -1.31 11.44
C GLU A 175 5.84 -2.55 12.33
N LYS A 176 5.36 -2.42 13.57
CA LYS A 176 5.29 -3.53 14.50
C LYS A 176 4.20 -4.51 14.05
N VAL A 177 4.64 -5.63 13.45
CA VAL A 177 3.81 -6.79 13.08
C VAL A 177 4.22 -7.98 13.95
N GLU A 178 3.36 -8.33 14.91
CA GLU A 178 3.55 -9.39 15.91
C GLU A 178 2.50 -10.48 15.73
N GLY A 179 2.95 -11.71 15.45
CA GLY A 179 2.06 -12.81 15.06
C GLY A 179 1.16 -12.43 13.88
N ASN A 180 -0.06 -12.94 13.86
CA ASN A 180 -1.06 -12.46 12.90
C ASN A 180 -1.58 -11.09 13.36
N THR A 181 -1.27 -10.06 12.57
CA THR A 181 -1.64 -8.68 12.85
C THR A 181 -2.68 -8.19 11.85
N PHE A 182 -3.70 -7.48 12.33
CA PHE A 182 -4.75 -6.93 11.51
C PHE A 182 -5.01 -5.47 11.84
N VAL A 183 -5.46 -4.69 10.85
CA VAL A 183 -5.90 -3.30 11.05
C VAL A 183 -7.30 -3.14 10.48
N MET A 184 -8.21 -2.57 11.27
CA MET A 184 -9.63 -2.47 10.97
C MET A 184 -10.07 -1.02 10.82
N PHE A 185 -10.77 -0.74 9.73
CA PHE A 185 -11.33 0.56 9.37
C PHE A 185 -12.82 0.45 9.08
N PRO A 186 -13.64 1.48 9.41
CA PRO A 186 -13.27 2.80 9.93
C PRO A 186 -13.03 2.83 11.45
N GLU A 187 -13.06 1.69 12.12
CA GLU A 187 -12.99 1.58 13.59
C GLU A 187 -11.65 2.03 14.18
N GLN A 188 -10.58 2.12 13.36
CA GLN A 188 -9.23 2.53 13.77
C GLN A 188 -8.68 1.65 14.90
N VAL A 189 -8.82 0.33 14.71
CA VAL A 189 -8.39 -0.69 15.66
C VAL A 189 -7.35 -1.60 15.02
N LYS A 190 -6.27 -1.88 15.74
CA LYS A 190 -5.27 -2.87 15.38
C LYS A 190 -5.36 -4.08 16.31
N PHE A 191 -5.29 -5.27 15.72
CA PHE A 191 -5.25 -6.54 16.42
C PHE A 191 -3.86 -7.15 16.26
N THR A 192 -3.24 -7.65 17.32
CA THR A 192 -1.92 -8.31 17.28
C THR A 192 -1.97 -9.71 17.87
N ASN A 193 -1.00 -10.55 17.51
CA ASN A 193 -0.85 -11.91 18.05
C ASN A 193 -2.13 -12.75 17.98
N VAL A 194 -2.93 -12.58 16.92
CA VAL A 194 -4.17 -13.34 16.73
C VAL A 194 -3.82 -14.78 16.38
N LYS A 195 -4.39 -15.74 17.10
CA LYS A 195 -4.03 -17.17 17.00
C LYS A 195 -4.67 -17.83 15.79
N ASP A 196 -5.97 -17.63 15.61
CA ASP A 196 -6.79 -18.30 14.60
C ASP A 196 -8.03 -17.46 14.21
N GLU A 197 -8.76 -17.92 13.20
CA GLU A 197 -9.95 -17.26 12.68
C GLU A 197 -11.10 -17.14 13.68
N VAL A 198 -11.15 -18.00 14.70
CA VAL A 198 -12.20 -18.00 15.73
C VAL A 198 -11.91 -16.90 16.76
N GLU A 199 -10.67 -16.78 17.21
CA GLU A 199 -10.23 -15.67 18.06
C GLU A 199 -10.42 -14.33 17.35
N LEU A 200 -10.08 -14.25 16.06
CA LEU A 200 -10.31 -13.06 15.24
C LEU A 200 -11.79 -12.66 15.22
N ASP A 201 -12.69 -13.64 15.03
CA ASP A 201 -14.14 -13.38 15.02
C ASP A 201 -14.63 -12.82 16.36
N LYS A 202 -14.16 -13.38 17.48
CA LYS A 202 -14.48 -12.89 18.83
C LYS A 202 -13.99 -11.46 19.07
N LEU A 203 -12.75 -11.16 18.69
CA LEU A 203 -12.15 -9.82 18.82
C LEU A 203 -12.95 -8.78 18.01
N ILE A 204 -13.32 -9.13 16.77
CA ILE A 204 -14.11 -8.25 15.90
C ILE A 204 -15.53 -8.05 16.44
N ASN A 205 -16.19 -9.11 16.94
CA ASN A 205 -17.49 -8.99 17.58
C ASN A 205 -17.44 -8.04 18.78
N PHE A 206 -16.43 -8.18 19.63
CA PHE A 206 -16.22 -7.31 20.78
C PHE A 206 -16.04 -5.85 20.36
N VAL A 207 -15.25 -5.58 19.33
CA VAL A 207 -15.03 -4.23 18.80
C VAL A 207 -16.30 -3.62 18.20
N LEU A 208 -17.06 -4.39 17.41
CA LEU A 208 -18.24 -3.90 16.70
C LEU A 208 -19.46 -3.70 17.59
N THR A 209 -19.65 -4.56 18.59
CA THR A 209 -20.87 -4.59 19.41
C THR A 209 -20.69 -4.06 20.83
N GLY A 210 -19.44 -3.96 21.30
CA GLY A 210 -19.13 -3.73 22.71
C GLY A 210 -19.51 -4.90 23.63
N GLN A 211 -20.10 -5.97 23.08
CA GLN A 211 -20.45 -7.19 23.79
C GLN A 211 -19.42 -8.26 23.49
N GLY A 212 -18.83 -8.82 24.54
CA GLY A 212 -17.90 -9.94 24.44
C GLY A 212 -18.08 -10.88 25.61
N SER A 213 -17.79 -12.15 25.40
CA SER A 213 -17.61 -13.10 26.49
C SER A 213 -16.37 -12.72 27.30
N SER A 214 -16.33 -13.13 28.57
CA SER A 214 -15.22 -12.85 29.49
C SER A 214 -13.86 -13.46 29.08
N ASP A 215 -13.82 -14.20 27.97
CA ASP A 215 -12.65 -14.87 27.40
C ASP A 215 -11.96 -14.06 26.28
N VAL A 216 -12.44 -12.85 25.96
CA VAL A 216 -11.77 -11.99 24.96
C VAL A 216 -10.52 -11.34 25.57
N ASP A 217 -9.35 -11.68 25.02
CA ASP A 217 -8.08 -11.06 25.39
C ASP A 217 -7.94 -9.65 24.79
N THR A 218 -8.36 -8.65 25.56
CA THR A 218 -8.32 -7.25 25.15
C THR A 218 -6.91 -6.67 25.03
N SER A 219 -5.87 -7.34 25.55
CA SER A 219 -4.48 -6.89 25.41
C SER A 219 -3.97 -6.92 23.96
N LYS A 220 -4.65 -7.69 23.11
CA LYS A 220 -4.40 -7.77 21.67
C LYS A 220 -5.02 -6.63 20.87
N ILE A 221 -5.76 -5.73 21.51
CA ILE A 221 -6.53 -4.67 20.85
C ILE A 221 -5.86 -3.32 21.13
N GLU A 222 -5.33 -2.71 20.08
CA GLU A 222 -4.87 -1.33 20.08
C GLU A 222 -5.93 -0.45 19.43
N ARG A 223 -6.45 0.55 20.16
CA ARG A 223 -7.52 1.46 19.68
C ARG A 223 -6.95 2.83 19.34
N ASN A 224 -7.69 3.58 18.53
CA ASN A 224 -7.37 4.96 18.16
C ASN A 224 -6.01 5.08 17.47
N ILE A 225 -5.69 4.15 16.57
CA ILE A 225 -4.45 4.22 15.77
C ILE A 225 -4.41 5.49 14.90
N ASN A 226 -5.58 6.12 14.67
CA ASN A 226 -5.75 7.42 14.02
C ASN A 226 -4.97 7.58 12.71
N GLN A 227 -4.96 6.51 11.91
CA GLN A 227 -4.06 6.39 10.77
C GLN A 227 -4.80 6.69 9.47
N SER A 228 -4.44 7.81 8.83
CA SER A 228 -4.78 8.06 7.42
C SER A 228 -3.99 7.11 6.54
N THR A 229 -4.68 6.42 5.62
CA THR A 229 -4.08 5.33 4.84
C THR A 229 -4.57 5.37 3.40
N ILE A 230 -3.66 5.12 2.45
CA ILE A 230 -3.98 4.90 1.04
C ILE A 230 -3.61 3.45 0.68
N LEU A 231 -4.58 2.74 0.11
CA LEU A 231 -4.41 1.35 -0.32
C LEU A 231 -4.40 1.29 -1.83
N ILE A 232 -3.40 0.60 -2.40
CA ILE A 232 -3.20 0.51 -3.84
C ILE A 232 -2.99 -0.95 -4.21
N CYS A 233 -3.83 -1.47 -5.10
CA CYS A 233 -3.73 -2.87 -5.51
C CYS A 233 -2.53 -3.07 -6.43
N CYS A 234 -1.50 -3.82 -5.98
CA CYS A 234 -0.27 -4.08 -6.73
C CYS A 234 -0.06 -5.57 -7.09
N HIS A 235 -1.12 -6.37 -6.99
CA HIS A 235 -1.04 -7.82 -7.11
C HIS A 235 -0.89 -8.31 -8.57
N HIS A 236 0.36 -8.38 -9.04
CA HIS A 236 0.67 -8.77 -10.42
C HIS A 236 0.28 -10.21 -10.76
N GLN A 237 0.59 -11.17 -9.88
CA GLN A 237 0.34 -12.60 -10.14
C GLN A 237 -1.15 -12.94 -10.26
N ARG A 238 -2.03 -12.11 -9.68
CA ARG A 238 -3.47 -12.23 -9.88
C ARG A 238 -3.92 -11.58 -11.18
N ASP A 239 -3.38 -10.41 -11.48
CA ASP A 239 -3.83 -9.60 -12.61
C ASP A 239 -2.75 -8.63 -13.11
N GLN A 240 -2.47 -8.68 -14.42
CA GLN A 240 -1.46 -7.87 -15.07
C GLN A 240 -1.77 -6.37 -15.01
N ARG A 241 -3.04 -5.97 -15.05
CA ARG A 241 -3.45 -4.55 -14.97
C ARG A 241 -3.13 -3.98 -13.60
N CYS A 242 -3.43 -4.73 -12.54
CA CYS A 242 -3.07 -4.38 -11.17
C CYS A 242 -1.55 -4.33 -10.97
N GLY A 243 -0.83 -5.33 -11.50
CA GLY A 243 0.64 -5.36 -11.45
C GLY A 243 1.33 -4.25 -12.25
N TYR A 244 0.67 -3.72 -13.29
CA TYR A 244 1.22 -2.64 -14.11
C TYR A 244 0.89 -1.25 -13.55
N CYS A 245 -0.38 -1.00 -13.23
CA CYS A 245 -0.87 0.30 -12.75
C CYS A 245 -0.49 0.55 -11.28
N GLY A 246 -0.63 -0.47 -10.43
CA GLY A 246 -0.53 -0.35 -8.96
C GLY A 246 0.82 0.20 -8.49
N PRO A 247 1.96 -0.41 -8.88
CA PRO A 247 3.27 0.08 -8.48
C PRO A 247 3.50 1.54 -8.89
N ARG A 248 3.13 1.92 -10.11
CA ARG A 248 3.28 3.31 -10.59
C ARG A 248 2.45 4.32 -9.79
N LEU A 249 1.22 3.95 -9.43
CA LEU A 249 0.39 4.79 -8.55
C LEU A 249 1.01 4.87 -7.15
N TYR A 250 1.48 3.75 -6.59
CA TYR A 250 2.13 3.73 -5.28
C TYR A 250 3.28 4.72 -5.19
N GLU A 251 4.14 4.72 -6.21
CA GLU A 251 5.25 5.68 -6.33
C GLU A 251 4.75 7.13 -6.41
N ALA A 252 3.74 7.41 -7.25
CA ALA A 252 3.18 8.75 -7.38
C ALA A 252 2.63 9.30 -6.05
N PHE A 253 1.93 8.46 -5.28
CA PHE A 253 1.46 8.83 -3.94
C PHE A 253 2.61 8.97 -2.95
N ARG A 254 3.62 8.10 -2.99
CA ARG A 254 4.79 8.17 -2.11
C ARG A 254 5.57 9.45 -2.35
N ASP A 255 5.85 9.78 -3.60
CA ASP A 255 6.57 10.99 -3.98
C ASP A 255 5.81 12.25 -3.58
N PHE A 256 4.47 12.21 -3.65
CA PHE A 256 3.63 13.27 -3.10
C PHE A 256 3.80 13.39 -1.57
N CYS A 257 3.67 12.27 -0.83
CA CYS A 257 3.80 12.28 0.62
C CYS A 257 5.17 12.80 1.07
N ILE A 258 6.24 12.41 0.39
CA ILE A 258 7.61 12.87 0.67
C ILE A 258 7.74 14.38 0.38
N ARG A 259 7.30 14.85 -0.78
CA ARG A 259 7.37 16.28 -1.15
C ARG A 259 6.62 17.16 -0.15
N GLN A 260 5.43 16.72 0.25
CA GLN A 260 4.54 17.48 1.12
C GLN A 260 4.79 17.21 2.61
N GLN A 261 5.76 16.34 2.94
CA GLN A 261 6.10 15.94 4.30
C GLN A 261 4.87 15.53 5.12
N VAL A 262 3.94 14.82 4.50
CA VAL A 262 2.69 14.38 5.12
C VAL A 262 2.78 12.93 5.56
N ASP A 263 2.35 12.67 6.79
CA ASP A 263 2.33 11.35 7.38
C ASP A 263 1.04 10.61 7.04
N ILE A 264 1.03 9.98 5.87
CA ILE A 264 -0.05 9.10 5.39
C ILE A 264 0.55 7.74 5.08
N VAL A 265 -0.05 6.69 5.63
CA VAL A 265 0.43 5.34 5.41
C VAL A 265 0.02 4.86 4.02
N LEU A 266 1.01 4.47 3.22
CA LEU A 266 0.80 3.89 1.91
C LEU A 266 0.98 2.37 1.98
N ARG A 267 -0.02 1.62 1.50
CA ARG A 267 0.07 0.15 1.45
C ARG A 267 -0.22 -0.37 0.06
N ARG A 268 0.65 -1.28 -0.38
CA ARG A 268 0.35 -2.20 -1.46
C ARG A 268 -0.58 -3.27 -0.90
N VAL A 269 -1.69 -3.53 -1.58
CA VAL A 269 -2.70 -4.51 -1.17
C VAL A 269 -2.95 -5.53 -2.25
N ASN A 270 -3.51 -6.68 -1.85
CA ASN A 270 -3.95 -7.70 -2.80
C ASN A 270 -5.17 -7.20 -3.59
N HIS A 271 -5.76 -8.10 -4.39
CA HIS A 271 -6.81 -7.72 -5.31
C HIS A 271 -8.00 -6.99 -4.65
N LEU A 272 -8.07 -5.69 -4.87
CA LEU A 272 -9.01 -4.81 -4.19
C LEU A 272 -9.73 -3.93 -5.21
N GLY A 273 -11.06 -4.06 -5.28
CA GLY A 273 -11.93 -3.26 -6.16
C GLY A 273 -12.26 -3.88 -7.52
N GLY A 274 -11.62 -4.96 -7.95
CA GLY A 274 -11.90 -5.60 -9.25
C GLY A 274 -10.96 -5.10 -10.36
N HIS A 275 -10.33 -6.02 -11.09
CA HIS A 275 -9.26 -5.71 -12.05
C HIS A 275 -9.75 -4.99 -13.29
N LYS A 276 -11.05 -5.12 -13.60
CA LYS A 276 -11.67 -4.36 -14.69
C LYS A 276 -11.42 -2.86 -14.50
N TYR A 277 -11.41 -2.40 -13.25
CA TYR A 277 -11.21 -1.01 -12.84
C TYR A 277 -9.79 -0.70 -12.35
N ALA A 278 -8.78 -1.51 -12.73
CA ALA A 278 -7.40 -1.36 -12.29
C ALA A 278 -6.87 0.06 -12.49
N GLY A 279 -6.01 0.49 -11.57
CA GLY A 279 -6.02 1.86 -11.05
C GLY A 279 -6.90 1.97 -9.80
N ASN A 280 -7.02 0.87 -9.01
CA ASN A 280 -7.82 0.86 -7.79
C ASN A 280 -7.05 1.51 -6.65
N VAL A 281 -7.64 2.54 -6.05
CA VAL A 281 -7.10 3.27 -4.89
C VAL A 281 -8.19 3.37 -3.83
N VAL A 282 -7.87 3.12 -2.57
CA VAL A 282 -8.77 3.42 -1.45
C VAL A 282 -8.16 4.50 -0.58
N CYS A 283 -8.93 5.55 -0.36
CA CYS A 283 -8.57 6.63 0.55
C CYS A 283 -9.27 6.40 1.89
N ILE A 284 -8.49 6.19 2.95
CA ILE A 284 -8.94 6.11 4.34
C ILE A 284 -8.48 7.38 5.04
N TYR A 285 -9.42 8.25 5.40
CA TYR A 285 -9.10 9.58 5.87
C TYR A 285 -10.05 10.05 6.96
N GLN A 286 -9.59 11.03 7.74
CA GLN A 286 -10.37 11.68 8.76
C GLN A 286 -10.97 12.99 8.25
N ASN A 287 -12.29 13.08 8.17
CA ASN A 287 -12.98 14.36 8.01
C ASN A 287 -13.20 15.01 9.37
N LYS A 288 -12.31 15.94 9.72
CA LYS A 288 -12.32 16.66 11.00
C LYS A 288 -13.57 17.54 11.18
N LYS A 289 -14.35 17.81 10.13
CA LYS A 289 -15.63 18.54 10.21
C LYS A 289 -16.76 17.65 10.77
N MET A 290 -16.57 16.34 10.83
CA MET A 290 -17.59 15.36 11.25
C MET A 290 -17.29 14.77 12.62
N GLN A 291 -17.86 15.33 13.69
CA GLN A 291 -17.49 14.99 15.08
C GLN A 291 -17.84 13.56 15.54
N LYS A 292 -18.94 12.95 15.05
CA LYS A 292 -19.43 11.66 15.57
C LYS A 292 -18.78 10.42 14.93
N GLN A 293 -18.52 10.46 13.64
CA GLN A 293 -17.80 9.41 12.90
C GLN A 293 -16.90 10.10 11.88
N PRO A 294 -15.65 10.40 12.25
CA PRO A 294 -14.79 11.22 11.42
C PRO A 294 -14.06 10.40 10.36
N TRP A 295 -14.06 9.07 10.42
CA TRP A 295 -13.28 8.22 9.52
C TRP A 295 -14.10 7.70 8.35
N PHE A 296 -13.57 7.88 7.14
CA PHE A 296 -14.21 7.53 5.89
C PHE A 296 -13.31 6.65 5.03
N ILE A 297 -13.94 5.78 4.22
CA ILE A 297 -13.27 4.85 3.31
C ILE A 297 -13.90 5.00 1.94
N ASP A 298 -13.23 5.71 1.04
CA ASP A 298 -13.70 5.94 -0.32
C ASP A 298 -12.89 5.13 -1.33
N TRP A 299 -13.60 4.46 -2.23
CA TRP A 299 -13.03 3.55 -3.22
C TRP A 299 -13.02 4.20 -4.58
N TYR A 300 -11.88 4.14 -5.25
CA TYR A 300 -11.63 4.70 -6.56
C TYR A 300 -11.18 3.60 -7.53
N GLY A 301 -11.46 3.80 -8.82
CA GLY A 301 -10.97 2.97 -9.92
C GLY A 301 -10.61 3.84 -11.10
N PHE A 302 -9.90 3.27 -12.08
CA PHE A 302 -9.35 4.03 -13.22
C PHE A 302 -8.55 5.28 -12.80
N VAL A 303 -7.95 5.25 -11.61
CA VAL A 303 -7.03 6.31 -11.19
C VAL A 303 -5.78 6.20 -12.04
N ASP A 304 -5.35 7.33 -12.62
CA ASP A 304 -4.04 7.44 -13.26
C ASP A 304 -3.09 8.35 -12.49
N LEU A 305 -1.87 8.52 -13.00
CA LEU A 305 -0.82 9.28 -12.32
C LEU A 305 -1.16 10.76 -12.08
N ARG A 306 -2.00 11.35 -12.93
CA ARG A 306 -2.45 12.76 -12.85
C ARG A 306 -3.49 12.94 -11.74
N ASP A 307 -4.18 11.87 -11.37
CA ASP A 307 -5.24 11.90 -10.35
C ASP A 307 -4.71 11.71 -8.93
N ALA A 308 -3.47 11.22 -8.76
CA ALA A 308 -2.87 11.00 -7.44
C ALA A 308 -2.90 12.29 -6.59
N GLU A 309 -2.40 13.39 -7.14
CA GLU A 309 -2.41 14.70 -6.47
C GLU A 309 -3.84 15.19 -6.20
N ARG A 310 -4.76 15.03 -7.17
CA ARG A 310 -6.17 15.42 -6.99
C ARG A 310 -6.81 14.70 -5.81
N LEU A 311 -6.53 13.40 -5.64
CA LEU A 311 -7.04 12.60 -4.51
C LEU A 311 -6.44 13.07 -3.19
N MET A 312 -5.15 13.44 -3.17
CA MET A 312 -4.51 13.97 -1.96
C MET A 312 -5.19 15.26 -1.49
N TYR A 313 -5.36 16.24 -2.39
CA TYR A 313 -6.03 17.50 -2.07
C TYR A 313 -7.50 17.33 -1.68
N ALA A 314 -8.18 16.32 -2.24
CA ALA A 314 -9.57 16.05 -1.96
C ALA A 314 -9.82 15.52 -0.53
N HIS A 315 -8.91 14.68 0.00
CA HIS A 315 -9.20 13.88 1.19
C HIS A 315 -8.30 14.13 2.38
N PHE A 316 -7.07 14.59 2.17
CA PHE A 316 -6.06 14.63 3.23
C PHE A 316 -5.62 16.05 3.55
N ASP A 317 -5.30 16.24 4.82
CA ASP A 317 -4.82 17.50 5.39
C ASP A 317 -3.29 17.50 5.41
N PHE A 318 -2.68 18.58 4.94
CA PHE A 318 -1.24 18.85 4.97
C PHE A 318 -1.00 20.37 4.93
N VAL A 319 0.24 20.83 5.11
CA VAL A 319 0.57 22.26 5.32
C VAL A 319 -0.07 23.17 4.28
N ASP A 320 0.04 22.82 2.99
CA ASP A 320 -0.52 23.60 1.88
C ASP A 320 -1.99 23.27 1.57
N ASN A 321 -2.58 22.32 2.29
CA ASN A 321 -4.00 21.94 2.21
C ASN A 321 -4.62 21.71 3.60
N PRO A 322 -4.68 22.74 4.46
CA PRO A 322 -5.09 22.61 5.87
C PRO A 322 -6.57 22.22 6.04
N GLN A 323 -7.36 22.34 4.97
CA GLN A 323 -8.77 21.99 4.94
C GLN A 323 -9.13 21.39 3.58
N PRO A 324 -8.93 20.07 3.40
CA PRO A 324 -9.35 19.39 2.19
C PRO A 324 -10.86 19.58 1.95
N SER A 325 -11.25 19.49 0.67
CA SER A 325 -12.65 19.66 0.27
C SER A 325 -13.56 18.58 0.88
N TYR A 326 -12.98 17.40 1.17
CA TYR A 326 -13.69 16.16 1.52
C TYR A 326 -14.73 15.76 0.48
N ARG A 327 -14.61 16.28 -0.74
CA ARG A 327 -15.45 15.89 -1.87
C ARG A 327 -14.82 14.74 -2.63
N VAL A 328 -15.66 13.83 -3.11
CA VAL A 328 -15.18 12.73 -3.96
C VAL A 328 -14.98 13.21 -5.39
N ILE A 329 -14.00 12.62 -6.07
CA ILE A 329 -13.78 12.81 -7.50
C ILE A 329 -14.76 11.88 -8.23
N LYS A 330 -15.95 12.40 -8.58
CA LYS A 330 -17.11 11.59 -9.02
C LYS A 330 -16.80 10.65 -10.18
N GLU A 331 -16.00 11.09 -11.13
CA GLU A 331 -15.63 10.32 -12.32
C GLU A 331 -14.73 9.11 -12.00
N LEU A 332 -14.00 9.14 -10.88
CA LEU A 332 -13.15 8.04 -10.40
C LEU A 332 -13.82 7.23 -9.27
N TRP A 333 -14.81 7.83 -8.60
CA TRP A 333 -15.37 7.29 -7.36
C TRP A 333 -16.33 6.13 -7.61
N LYS A 334 -16.04 5.00 -6.97
CA LYS A 334 -16.85 3.79 -7.05
C LYS A 334 -17.88 3.70 -5.94
N GLY A 335 -17.55 4.26 -4.78
CA GLY A 335 -18.47 4.32 -3.67
C GLY A 335 -17.79 4.31 -2.31
N ARG A 336 -18.62 4.57 -1.31
CA ARG A 336 -18.33 4.33 0.10
C ARG A 336 -19.13 3.10 0.54
N PRO A 337 -18.51 1.93 0.72
CA PRO A 337 -19.24 0.67 0.87
C PRO A 337 -20.18 0.56 2.07
N SER A 338 -19.95 1.39 3.09
CA SER A 338 -20.79 1.46 4.29
C SER A 338 -22.08 2.26 4.09
N MET A 339 -22.22 2.99 2.97
CA MET A 339 -23.45 3.70 2.66
C MET A 339 -24.53 2.73 2.17
N ASN A 340 -25.70 2.82 2.78
CA ASN A 340 -26.94 2.27 2.21
C ASN A 340 -27.38 3.12 1.00
N LYS A 341 -28.35 2.63 0.25
CA LYS A 341 -28.83 3.27 -0.99
C LYS A 341 -29.26 4.73 -0.78
N GLU A 342 -30.03 5.01 0.26
CA GLU A 342 -30.53 6.36 0.56
C GLU A 342 -29.39 7.33 0.91
N MET A 343 -28.48 6.93 1.79
CA MET A 343 -27.29 7.71 2.13
C MET A 343 -26.43 7.98 0.89
N PHE A 344 -26.29 6.98 0.02
CA PHE A 344 -25.53 7.09 -1.22
C PHE A 344 -26.15 8.11 -2.19
N GLU A 345 -27.46 8.05 -2.41
CA GLU A 345 -28.20 9.00 -3.26
C GLU A 345 -28.10 10.42 -2.72
N LYS A 346 -28.37 10.61 -1.41
CA LYS A 346 -28.24 11.90 -0.75
C LYS A 346 -26.80 12.43 -0.81
N PHE A 347 -25.82 11.56 -0.61
CA PHE A 347 -24.40 11.92 -0.72
C PHE A 347 -24.10 12.46 -2.11
N LEU A 348 -24.48 11.75 -3.17
CA LEU A 348 -24.26 12.18 -4.55
C LEU A 348 -24.89 13.53 -4.89
N MET A 349 -26.04 13.88 -4.28
CA MET A 349 -26.67 15.20 -4.43
C MET A 349 -25.87 16.33 -3.76
N MET A 350 -25.10 16.03 -2.72
CA MET A 350 -24.28 17.02 -1.98
C MET A 350 -22.88 17.20 -2.55
N GLN A 351 -22.41 16.26 -3.37
CA GLN A 351 -21.12 16.32 -4.06
C GLN A 351 -21.22 17.24 -5.27
#